data_AF-A0A7Y3EHQ4-F1
#
_entry.id   AF-A0A7Y3EHQ4-F1
#
_cell.length_a   1.000
_cell.length_b   1.000
_cell.length_c   1.000
_cell.angle_alpha   90.00
_cell.angle_beta   90.00
_cell.angle_gamma   90.00
#
_symmetry.space_group_name_H-M   'P 1'
#
loop_
_entity.id
_entity.type
_entity.pdbx_description
1 polymer ?
#
loop_
_entity_poly.entity_id
_entity_poly.type
_entity_poly.pdbx_seq_one_letter_code
_entity_poly.pdbx_strand_id
1 'polypeptide(L)'
;MKKIKNISNSGFKVPEGYFEQLEDSVMARLKTESVRDISEEHGFKAPEGYFDEVEQQILEKLSIDNETKVVSIFSRKSLYYVSGIAAAIVILLAVFLNGSAEENEELDYQMVETYIIDQDISTYEIASLLTEDELDQIELDIMSSNLTDEESLEDYLLENINLEDIIEQ
;
A
#
# COMPACT_ATOMS: atom_id res chain seq x y z
N MET A 1 12.03 30.14 24.97
CA MET A 1 10.88 31.07 25.02
C MET A 1 11.37 32.51 25.10
N LYS A 2 10.94 33.41 24.19
CA LYS A 2 11.36 34.82 24.12
C LYS A 2 10.28 35.68 24.81
N LYS A 3 10.63 36.46 25.85
CA LYS A 3 9.66 37.30 26.60
C LYS A 3 9.25 38.54 25.80
N ILE A 4 7.95 38.86 25.80
CA ILE A 4 7.35 40.04 25.15
C ILE A 4 7.58 41.27 26.05
N LYS A 5 8.08 42.38 25.50
CA LYS A 5 8.30 43.63 26.23
C LYS A 5 6.99 44.42 26.31
N ASN A 6 6.48 44.65 27.52
CA ASN A 6 5.35 45.54 27.79
C ASN A 6 5.83 47.00 27.72
N ILE A 7 5.29 47.80 26.81
CA ILE A 7 5.58 49.24 26.72
C ILE A 7 4.51 50.01 27.52
N SER A 8 4.92 50.61 28.64
CA SER A 8 4.03 51.28 29.60
C SER A 8 3.60 52.69 29.20
N ASN A 9 4.07 53.21 28.06
CA ASN A 9 3.71 54.54 27.57
C ASN A 9 3.13 54.42 26.17
N SER A 10 1.81 54.47 26.05
CA SER A 10 1.15 54.74 24.77
C SER A 10 1.61 56.13 24.32
N GLY A 11 2.37 56.24 23.24
CA GLY A 11 2.97 57.50 22.76
C GLY A 11 1.97 58.61 22.40
N PHE A 12 0.69 58.44 22.71
CA PHE A 12 -0.37 59.41 22.58
C PHE A 12 -0.47 60.22 23.87
N LYS A 13 -0.07 61.50 23.79
CA LYS A 13 -0.30 62.50 24.83
C LYS A 13 -1.26 63.54 24.27
N VAL A 14 -2.32 63.86 25.01
CA VAL A 14 -3.21 64.96 24.65
C VAL A 14 -2.57 66.30 25.06
N PRO A 15 -2.91 67.40 24.38
CA PRO A 15 -2.53 68.74 24.82
C PRO A 15 -3.05 69.04 26.23
N GLU A 16 -2.29 69.85 26.96
CA GLU A 16 -2.71 70.40 28.25
C GLU A 16 -3.99 71.23 28.07
N GLY A 17 -4.99 71.05 28.93
CA GLY A 17 -6.26 71.77 28.84
C GLY A 17 -7.31 71.15 27.91
N TYR A 18 -7.00 70.03 27.22
CA TYR A 18 -7.89 69.42 26.22
C TYR A 18 -9.23 69.00 26.83
N PHE A 19 -9.21 68.29 27.95
CA PHE A 19 -10.43 67.76 28.57
C PHE A 19 -11.19 68.84 29.34
N GLU A 20 -10.47 69.83 29.90
CA GLU A 20 -11.07 70.97 30.59
C GLU A 20 -11.90 71.84 29.64
N GLN A 21 -11.47 72.00 28.39
CA GLN A 21 -12.16 72.81 27.38
C GLN A 21 -13.13 72.02 26.50
N LEU A 22 -13.15 70.68 26.63
CA LEU A 22 -13.95 69.80 25.79
C LEU A 22 -15.44 70.07 25.97
N GLU A 23 -15.91 70.14 27.21
CA GLU A 23 -17.32 70.34 27.53
C GLU A 23 -17.82 71.68 26.99
N ASP A 24 -17.10 72.77 27.28
CA ASP A 24 -17.44 74.11 26.81
C ASP A 24 -17.43 74.19 25.28
N SER A 25 -16.46 73.56 24.62
CA SER A 25 -16.37 73.52 23.15
C SER A 25 -17.52 72.74 22.52
N VAL A 26 -17.89 71.58 23.07
CA VAL A 26 -19.03 70.78 22.60
C VAL A 26 -20.34 71.54 22.81
N MET A 27 -20.53 72.13 23.98
CA MET A 27 -21.74 72.86 24.33
C MET A 27 -21.87 74.17 23.52
N ALA A 28 -20.75 74.85 23.25
CA ALA A 28 -20.73 76.01 22.36
C ALA A 28 -21.16 75.62 20.94
N ARG A 29 -20.64 74.51 20.40
CA ARG A 29 -21.03 74.01 19.07
C ARG A 29 -22.52 73.68 18.99
N LEU A 30 -23.06 72.97 19.99
CA LEU A 30 -24.49 72.65 20.05
C LEU A 30 -25.39 73.89 20.15
N LYS A 31 -24.88 75.02 20.66
CA LYS A 31 -25.62 76.28 20.78
C LYS A 31 -25.47 77.19 19.55
N THR A 32 -24.33 77.15 18.86
CA THR A 32 -24.06 77.98 17.67
C THR A 32 -24.52 77.33 16.37
N GLU A 33 -24.53 76.01 16.30
CA GLU A 33 -25.03 75.29 15.15
C GLU A 33 -26.55 75.13 15.29
N SER A 34 -27.27 75.59 14.27
CA SER A 34 -28.71 75.47 14.12
C SER A 34 -29.16 74.02 14.16
N VAL A 35 -29.25 73.40 15.33
CA VAL A 35 -29.93 72.10 15.52
C VAL A 35 -31.40 72.17 15.05
N ARG A 36 -31.92 73.39 14.90
CA ARG A 36 -33.25 73.69 14.37
C ARG A 36 -33.35 73.70 12.84
N ASP A 37 -32.23 73.89 12.12
CA ASP A 37 -32.15 73.81 10.64
C ASP A 37 -31.55 72.48 10.16
N ILE A 38 -31.41 71.49 11.06
CA ILE A 38 -31.25 70.09 10.66
C ILE A 38 -32.59 69.70 10.05
N SER A 39 -32.67 69.98 8.75
CA SER A 39 -33.74 69.68 7.80
C SER A 39 -34.63 68.53 8.26
N GLU A 40 -35.95 68.67 8.06
CA GLU A 40 -36.94 67.60 8.24
C GLU A 40 -36.58 66.30 7.48
N GLU A 41 -35.60 66.36 6.58
CA GLU A 41 -34.81 65.23 6.10
C GLU A 41 -33.68 64.87 7.07
N HIS A 42 -34.03 64.02 8.05
CA HIS A 42 -33.06 63.29 8.84
C HIS A 42 -31.99 62.63 7.95
N GLY A 43 -30.72 62.96 8.16
CA GLY A 43 -29.55 62.37 7.48
C GLY A 43 -29.33 60.87 7.74
N PHE A 44 -30.35 60.18 8.27
CA PHE A 44 -30.41 58.74 8.44
C PHE A 44 -31.35 58.07 7.44
N LYS A 45 -31.88 58.81 6.46
CA LYS A 45 -32.64 58.22 5.34
C LYS A 45 -31.68 57.78 4.25
N ALA A 46 -31.85 56.55 3.78
CA ALA A 46 -31.18 56.09 2.58
C ALA A 46 -31.61 56.95 1.38
N PRO A 47 -30.69 57.23 0.42
CA PRO A 47 -31.05 57.89 -0.83
C PRO A 47 -32.20 57.17 -1.55
N GLU A 48 -33.01 57.93 -2.27
CA GLU A 48 -34.09 57.38 -3.10
C GLU A 48 -33.53 56.36 -4.10
N GLY A 49 -34.12 55.17 -4.15
CA GLY A 49 -33.70 54.09 -5.05
C GLY A 49 -32.44 53.30 -4.63
N TYR A 50 -31.82 53.59 -3.48
CA TYR A 50 -30.61 52.89 -3.03
C TYR A 50 -30.77 51.36 -2.99
N PHE A 51 -31.87 50.87 -2.41
CA PHE A 51 -32.09 49.43 -2.28
C PHE A 51 -32.40 48.76 -3.63
N ASP A 52 -33.11 49.45 -4.51
CA ASP A 52 -33.43 48.95 -5.87
C ASP A 52 -32.14 48.83 -6.71
N GLU A 53 -31.26 49.84 -6.63
CA GLU A 53 -29.97 49.82 -7.34
C GLU A 53 -29.04 48.75 -6.78
N VAL A 54 -28.96 48.61 -5.45
CA VAL A 54 -28.14 47.58 -4.80
C VAL A 54 -28.66 46.17 -5.15
N GLU A 55 -29.97 45.96 -5.15
CA GLU A 55 -30.57 44.69 -5.57
C GLU A 55 -30.21 44.37 -7.02
N GLN A 56 -30.36 45.34 -7.93
CA GLN A 56 -30.00 45.17 -9.33
C GLN A 56 -28.50 44.84 -9.50
N GLN A 57 -27.60 45.56 -8.81
CA GLN A 57 -26.17 45.31 -8.86
C GLN A 57 -25.78 43.93 -8.31
N ILE A 58 -26.43 43.47 -7.24
CA ILE A 58 -26.19 42.14 -6.67
C ILE A 58 -26.66 41.06 -7.65
N LEU A 59 -27.87 41.19 -8.20
CA LEU A 59 -28.41 40.25 -9.16
C LEU A 59 -27.58 40.21 -10.44
N GLU A 60 -27.12 41.36 -10.94
CA GLU A 60 -26.24 41.43 -12.12
C GLU A 60 -24.92 40.70 -11.85
N LYS A 61 -24.30 40.88 -10.68
CA LYS A 61 -23.07 40.17 -10.30
C LYS A 61 -23.24 38.66 -10.11
N LEU A 62 -24.42 38.22 -9.67
CA LEU A 62 -24.76 36.80 -9.51
C LEU A 62 -25.17 36.15 -10.85
N SER A 63 -25.79 36.93 -11.74
CA SER A 63 -26.26 36.46 -13.06
C SER A 63 -25.16 36.42 -14.11
N ILE A 64 -23.98 36.98 -13.82
CA ILE A 64 -22.77 36.63 -14.57
C ILE A 64 -22.45 35.19 -14.17
N ASP A 65 -23.07 34.26 -14.88
CA ASP A 65 -22.69 32.86 -15.03
C ASP A 65 -21.23 32.81 -15.51
N ASN A 66 -20.30 33.11 -14.61
CA ASN A 66 -19.01 32.48 -14.64
C ASN A 66 -19.29 31.03 -14.22
N GLU A 67 -19.83 30.24 -15.16
CA GLU A 67 -19.65 28.81 -15.17
C GLU A 67 -18.14 28.62 -15.06
N THR A 68 -17.65 28.54 -13.82
CA THR A 68 -16.27 28.19 -13.57
C THR A 68 -16.03 26.94 -14.39
N LYS A 69 -15.04 26.98 -15.28
CA LYS A 69 -14.80 25.92 -16.25
C LYS A 69 -14.45 24.64 -15.49
N VAL A 70 -15.46 23.92 -15.05
CA VAL A 70 -15.35 22.67 -14.31
C VAL A 70 -15.05 21.60 -15.34
N VAL A 71 -13.77 21.38 -15.57
CA VAL A 71 -13.32 20.24 -16.34
C VAL A 71 -13.57 18.98 -15.51
N SER A 72 -14.45 18.11 -16.00
CA SER A 72 -14.72 16.81 -15.38
C SER A 72 -13.42 16.02 -15.27
N ILE A 73 -13.03 15.66 -14.04
CA ILE A 73 -11.76 14.97 -13.74
C ILE A 73 -11.77 13.52 -14.29
N PHE A 74 -12.95 12.93 -14.46
CA PHE A 74 -13.11 11.56 -14.97
C PHE A 74 -13.74 11.55 -16.36
N SER A 75 -12.89 11.59 -17.40
CA SER A 75 -13.36 11.35 -18.77
C SER A 75 -13.42 9.84 -19.04
N ARG A 76 -14.63 9.31 -19.29
CA ARG A 76 -14.85 7.88 -19.58
C ARG A 76 -14.12 7.38 -20.84
N LYS A 77 -13.64 8.30 -21.69
CA LYS A 77 -12.90 7.99 -22.92
C LYS A 77 -11.52 7.37 -22.64
N SER A 78 -10.87 7.75 -21.52
CA SER A 78 -9.57 7.19 -21.13
C SER A 78 -9.69 5.80 -20.49
N LEU A 79 -10.83 5.48 -19.89
CA LEU A 79 -11.04 4.21 -19.18
C LEU A 79 -10.92 2.98 -20.09
N TYR A 80 -11.29 3.08 -21.38
CA TYR A 80 -11.12 1.98 -22.33
C TYR A 80 -9.65 1.63 -22.59
N TYR A 81 -8.78 2.65 -22.70
CA TYR A 81 -7.34 2.43 -22.88
C TYR A 81 -6.67 1.90 -21.60
N VAL A 82 -7.08 2.40 -20.44
CA VAL A 82 -6.57 1.94 -19.14
C VAL A 82 -7.02 0.50 -18.83
N SER A 83 -8.19 0.08 -19.32
CA SER A 83 -8.70 -1.28 -19.10
C SER A 83 -7.80 -2.37 -19.68
N GLY A 84 -7.20 -2.15 -20.87
CA GLY A 84 -6.27 -3.12 -21.47
C GLY A 84 -4.96 -3.23 -20.69
N ILE A 85 -4.42 -2.11 -20.23
CA ILE A 85 -3.19 -2.07 -19.42
C ILE A 85 -3.42 -2.75 -18.07
N ALA A 86 -4.56 -2.47 -17.42
CA ALA A 86 -4.92 -3.11 -16.15
C ALA A 86 -5.06 -4.63 -16.29
N ALA A 87 -5.71 -5.12 -17.36
CA ALA A 87 -5.82 -6.55 -17.62
C ALA A 87 -4.45 -7.21 -17.84
N ALA A 88 -3.55 -6.58 -18.60
CA ALA A 88 -2.20 -7.08 -18.80
C ALA A 88 -1.40 -7.15 -17.49
N ILE A 89 -1.53 -6.15 -16.61
CA ILE A 89 -0.90 -6.15 -15.28
C ILE A 89 -1.46 -7.27 -14.41
N VAL A 90 -2.78 -7.48 -14.41
CA VAL A 90 -3.42 -8.57 -13.64
C VAL A 90 -2.95 -9.94 -14.14
N ILE A 91 -2.86 -10.15 -15.45
CA ILE A 91 -2.34 -11.39 -16.03
C ILE A 91 -0.87 -11.59 -15.66
N LEU A 92 -0.04 -10.57 -15.78
CA LEU A 92 1.39 -10.63 -15.44
C LEU A 92 1.57 -10.98 -13.96
N LEU A 93 0.80 -10.32 -13.09
CA LEU A 93 0.84 -10.53 -11.65
C LEU A 93 0.29 -11.91 -11.26
N ALA A 94 -0.75 -12.41 -11.95
CA ALA A 94 -1.25 -13.77 -11.76
C ALA A 94 -0.20 -14.82 -12.17
N VAL A 95 0.50 -14.63 -13.29
CA VAL A 95 1.57 -15.55 -13.72
C VAL A 95 2.76 -15.52 -12.76
N PHE A 96 3.18 -14.33 -12.30
CA PHE A 96 4.32 -14.21 -11.38
C PHE A 96 4.01 -14.69 -9.96
N LEU A 97 2.78 -14.52 -9.47
CA LEU A 97 2.38 -14.99 -8.14
C LEU A 97 1.99 -16.47 -8.13
N ASN A 98 1.52 -17.00 -9.26
CA ASN A 98 1.16 -18.41 -9.43
C ASN A 98 2.31 -19.23 -10.03
N GLY A 99 3.50 -18.63 -10.15
CA GLY A 99 4.74 -19.34 -10.41
C GLY A 99 5.16 -20.12 -9.18
N SER A 100 4.36 -21.11 -8.78
CA SER A 100 4.88 -22.25 -8.06
C SER A 100 5.94 -22.82 -8.98
N ALA A 101 7.20 -22.74 -8.55
CA ALA A 101 8.23 -23.55 -9.16
C ALA A 101 7.66 -24.97 -9.24
N GLU A 102 7.62 -25.55 -10.44
CA GLU A 102 7.67 -27.00 -10.54
C GLU A 102 9.01 -27.36 -9.87
N GLU A 103 8.96 -27.61 -8.56
CA GLU A 103 9.92 -28.50 -7.94
C GLU A 103 9.81 -29.77 -8.77
N ASN A 104 10.87 -30.08 -9.51
CA ASN A 104 11.07 -31.45 -9.95
C ASN A 104 10.98 -32.25 -8.65
N GLU A 105 9.89 -32.97 -8.44
CA GLU A 105 9.72 -33.84 -7.28
C GLU A 105 10.85 -34.86 -7.37
N GLU A 106 11.96 -34.55 -6.70
CA GLU A 106 13.05 -35.48 -6.52
C GLU A 106 12.47 -36.64 -5.73
N LEU A 107 12.49 -37.83 -6.33
CA LEU A 107 11.90 -39.01 -5.72
C LEU A 107 12.58 -39.25 -4.38
N ASP A 108 11.82 -39.08 -3.31
CA ASP A 108 12.31 -39.35 -1.96
C ASP A 108 12.55 -40.85 -1.78
N TYR A 109 13.69 -41.21 -1.20
CA TYR A 109 14.06 -42.62 -0.97
C TYR A 109 12.96 -43.35 -0.19
N GLN A 110 12.36 -42.69 0.79
CA GLN A 110 11.32 -43.28 1.64
C GLN A 110 10.02 -43.54 0.86
N MET A 111 9.73 -42.72 -0.15
CA MET A 111 8.61 -42.94 -1.08
C MET A 111 8.87 -44.16 -1.97
N VAL A 112 10.08 -44.28 -2.52
CA VAL A 112 10.47 -45.41 -3.37
C VAL A 112 10.43 -46.72 -2.59
N GLU A 113 10.97 -46.74 -1.36
CA GLU A 113 10.92 -47.90 -0.47
C GLU A 113 9.48 -48.33 -0.17
N THR A 114 8.62 -47.38 0.17
CA THR A 114 7.19 -47.65 0.43
C THR A 114 6.50 -48.24 -0.81
N TYR A 115 6.80 -47.73 -2.00
CA TYR A 115 6.22 -48.23 -3.25
C TYR A 115 6.65 -49.67 -3.55
N ILE A 116 7.95 -49.99 -3.38
CA ILE A 116 8.48 -51.34 -3.58
C ILE A 116 7.81 -52.34 -2.64
N ILE A 117 7.62 -51.96 -1.37
CA ILE A 117 6.96 -52.80 -0.36
C ILE A 117 5.46 -52.96 -0.65
N ASP A 118 4.75 -51.89 -1.01
CA ASP A 118 3.30 -51.93 -1.28
C ASP A 118 2.96 -52.74 -2.53
N GLN A 119 3.81 -52.66 -3.55
CA GLN A 119 3.64 -53.42 -4.80
C GLN A 119 4.23 -54.84 -4.73
N ASP A 120 4.79 -55.25 -3.58
CA ASP A 120 5.40 -56.57 -3.37
C ASP A 120 6.42 -56.94 -4.47
N ILE A 121 7.21 -55.95 -4.91
CA ILE A 121 8.15 -56.11 -6.03
C ILE A 121 9.31 -56.99 -5.57
N SER A 122 9.50 -58.12 -6.23
CA SER A 122 10.60 -59.02 -5.93
C SER A 122 11.94 -58.54 -6.49
N THR A 123 13.05 -58.93 -5.84
CA THR A 123 14.41 -58.64 -6.33
C THR A 123 14.66 -59.15 -7.75
N TYR A 124 14.03 -60.28 -8.12
CA TYR A 124 14.14 -60.85 -9.47
C TYR A 124 13.46 -59.97 -10.53
N GLU A 125 12.32 -59.36 -10.19
CA GLU A 125 11.65 -58.40 -11.08
C GLU A 125 12.51 -57.15 -11.30
N ILE A 126 13.15 -56.63 -10.25
CA ILE A 126 14.09 -55.50 -10.36
C ILE A 126 15.29 -55.89 -11.23
N ALA A 127 15.87 -57.07 -11.01
CA ALA A 127 16.99 -57.58 -11.80
C ALA A 127 16.64 -57.76 -13.28
N SER A 128 15.39 -58.15 -13.59
CA SER A 128 14.93 -58.31 -14.97
C SER A 128 14.79 -56.99 -15.75
N LEU A 129 14.74 -55.85 -15.05
CA LEU A 129 14.67 -54.53 -15.64
C LEU A 129 16.05 -53.91 -15.90
N LEU A 130 17.11 -54.52 -15.36
CA LEU A 130 18.50 -54.08 -15.55
C LEU A 130 19.11 -54.77 -16.78
N THR A 131 20.00 -54.06 -17.45
CA THR A 131 20.80 -54.64 -18.54
C THR A 131 21.97 -55.46 -17.99
N GLU A 132 22.49 -56.38 -18.81
CA GLU A 132 23.63 -57.24 -18.43
C GLU A 132 24.86 -56.39 -18.07
N ASP A 133 25.12 -55.30 -18.81
CA ASP A 133 26.19 -54.34 -18.52
C ASP A 133 26.00 -53.59 -17.17
N GLU A 134 24.76 -53.38 -16.72
CA GLU A 134 24.45 -52.75 -15.43
C GLU A 134 24.59 -53.74 -14.28
N LEU A 135 24.22 -55.00 -14.50
CA LEU A 135 24.42 -56.08 -13.53
C LEU A 135 25.91 -56.34 -13.29
N ASP A 136 26.71 -56.39 -14.35
CA ASP A 136 28.18 -56.56 -14.26
C ASP A 136 28.83 -55.41 -13.45
N GLN A 137 28.32 -54.19 -13.60
CA GLN A 137 28.80 -53.03 -12.83
C GLN A 137 28.43 -53.10 -11.36
N ILE A 138 27.20 -53.54 -11.04
CA ILE A 138 26.76 -53.75 -9.66
C ILE A 138 27.59 -54.86 -9.00
N GLU A 139 27.86 -55.95 -9.71
CA GLU A 139 28.72 -57.03 -9.22
C GLU A 139 30.14 -56.51 -8.91
N LEU A 140 30.73 -55.75 -9.84
CA LEU A 140 32.05 -55.15 -9.64
C LEU A 140 32.08 -54.17 -8.44
N ASP A 141 31.01 -53.38 -8.25
CA ASP A 141 30.90 -52.44 -7.13
C ASP A 141 30.81 -53.18 -5.79
N ILE A 142 29.99 -54.23 -5.70
CA ILE A 142 29.86 -55.09 -4.50
C ILE A 142 31.19 -55.76 -4.17
N MET A 143 31.89 -56.30 -5.17
CA MET A 143 33.22 -56.91 -5.02
C MET A 143 34.29 -55.92 -4.55
N SER A 144 34.16 -54.64 -4.91
CA SER A 144 35.15 -53.61 -4.57
C SER A 144 34.90 -52.91 -3.23
N SER A 145 33.64 -52.80 -2.80
CA SER A 145 33.22 -51.94 -1.68
C SER A 145 32.85 -52.69 -0.40
N ASN A 146 32.27 -53.89 -0.51
CA ASN A 146 31.72 -54.62 0.65
C ASN A 146 32.40 -55.97 0.93
N LEU A 147 33.29 -56.43 0.04
CA LEU A 147 33.96 -57.73 0.14
C LEU A 147 35.46 -57.63 0.46
N THR A 148 35.97 -56.42 0.74
CA THR A 148 37.38 -56.21 1.10
C THR A 148 37.71 -56.56 2.54
N ASP A 149 36.71 -56.63 3.43
CA ASP A 149 36.91 -56.92 4.85
C ASP A 149 36.45 -58.34 5.17
N GLU A 150 37.41 -59.24 5.37
CA GLU A 150 37.21 -60.69 5.51
C GLU A 150 36.30 -61.03 6.71
N GLU A 151 36.39 -60.26 7.80
CA GLU A 151 35.58 -60.42 9.02
C GLU A 151 34.10 -60.08 8.76
N SER A 152 33.82 -59.00 8.02
CA SER A 152 32.44 -58.60 7.68
C SER A 152 31.80 -59.59 6.70
N LEU A 153 32.60 -60.20 5.83
CA LEU A 153 32.14 -61.23 4.90
C LEU A 153 31.86 -62.54 5.63
N GLU A 154 32.71 -62.96 6.58
CA GLU A 154 32.48 -64.15 7.40
C GLU A 154 31.16 -64.05 8.17
N ASP A 155 30.90 -62.92 8.83
CA ASP A 155 29.66 -62.69 9.59
C ASP A 155 28.41 -62.71 8.68
N TYR A 156 28.46 -62.06 7.51
CA TYR A 156 27.35 -62.07 6.56
C TYR A 156 27.03 -63.47 6.05
N LEU A 157 28.05 -64.26 5.71
CA LEU A 157 27.89 -65.64 5.25
C LEU A 157 27.35 -66.53 6.36
N LEU A 158 27.78 -66.35 7.62
CA LEU A 158 27.25 -67.11 8.75
C LEU A 158 25.79 -66.75 9.09
N GLU A 159 25.38 -65.49 8.88
CA GLU A 159 24.02 -65.04 9.19
C GLU A 159 23.01 -65.39 8.09
N ASN A 160 23.44 -65.38 6.82
CA ASN A 160 22.53 -65.51 5.67
C ASN A 160 22.64 -66.84 4.91
N ILE A 161 23.67 -67.65 5.17
CA ILE A 161 23.85 -68.96 4.52
C ILE A 161 23.78 -70.08 5.55
N ASN A 162 22.90 -71.07 5.32
CA ASN A 162 22.87 -72.30 6.11
C ASN A 162 23.91 -73.29 5.57
N LEU A 163 24.95 -73.54 6.38
CA LEU A 163 26.07 -74.41 5.98
C LEU A 163 25.65 -75.88 5.79
N GLU A 164 24.56 -76.31 6.44
CA GLU A 164 24.00 -77.66 6.32
C GLU A 164 23.44 -77.94 4.90
N ASP A 165 22.82 -76.93 4.26
CA ASP A 165 22.25 -77.05 2.91
C ASP A 165 23.34 -77.21 1.83
N ILE A 166 24.59 -76.84 2.12
CA ILE A 166 25.73 -76.95 1.21
C ILE A 166 26.40 -78.33 1.29
N ILE A 167 26.35 -78.98 2.47
CA ILE A 167 27.01 -80.28 2.70
C ILE A 167 26.13 -81.46 2.22
N GLU A 168 24.80 -81.27 2.12
CA GLU A 168 23.87 -82.30 1.62
C GLU A 168 23.74 -82.37 0.09
N GLN A 169 24.54 -81.61 -0.67
CA GLN A 169 24.61 -81.64 -2.14
C GLN A 169 25.83 -82.39 -2.66
#